data_AF-A0A2F0AEI5-F1
#
_entry.id   AF-A0A2F0AEI5-F1
#
_cell.length_a   1.000
_cell.length_b   1.000
_cell.length_c   1.000
_cell.angle_alpha   90.00
_cell.angle_beta   90.00
_cell.angle_gamma   90.00
#
_symmetry.space_group_name_H-M   'P 1'
#
loop_
_entity.id
_entity.type
_entity.pdbx_description
1 polymer ?
#
loop_
_entity_poly.entity_id
_entity_poly.type
_entity_poly.pdbx_seq_one_letter_code
_entity_poly.pdbx_strand_id
1 'polypeptide(L)'
;MNSLMKNCISYGVLGLGLLMYFVFIGSYQFIESTIVILITLLSWSAITTYLDTFDTITFSKILSSMGLIFAISFFFFFGVEEVPIPKGAMLFSASGIAITLFIIFASILPLLYVIHGDNSIEPVNLPSSQVASQPQATNAIESSSSLDDIDDDWEIATEEDLESGNFEVAA
;
A
#
# COMPACT_ATOMS: atom_id res chain seq x y z
N MET A 1 -18.79 24.86 5.25
CA MET A 1 -17.42 24.93 4.70
C MET A 1 -17.32 23.93 3.56
N ASN A 2 -16.89 24.33 2.36
CA ASN A 2 -16.81 23.43 1.21
C ASN A 2 -15.78 22.31 1.47
N SER A 3 -16.02 21.10 0.95
CA SER A 3 -15.12 19.94 1.10
C SER A 3 -13.68 20.28 0.67
N LEU A 4 -13.53 21.04 -0.41
CA LEU A 4 -12.24 21.51 -0.92
C LEU A 4 -11.47 22.37 0.10
N MET A 5 -12.19 23.21 0.86
CA MET A 5 -11.59 24.09 1.86
C MET A 5 -11.12 23.29 3.09
N LYS A 6 -11.86 22.26 3.51
CA LYS A 6 -11.45 21.35 4.60
C LYS A 6 -10.16 20.60 4.24
N ASN A 7 -10.08 20.05 3.03
CA ASN A 7 -8.89 19.37 2.54
C ASN A 7 -7.68 20.31 2.43
N CYS A 8 -7.89 21.55 1.98
CA CYS A 8 -6.84 22.55 1.91
C CYS A 8 -6.24 22.86 3.30
N ILE A 9 -7.09 23.07 4.33
CA ILE A 9 -6.61 23.25 5.71
C ILE A 9 -5.81 22.03 6.17
N SER A 10 -6.34 20.83 5.94
CA SER A 10 -5.75 19.57 6.35
C SER A 10 -4.35 19.36 5.75
N TYR A 11 -4.22 19.44 4.42
CA TYR A 11 -2.92 19.31 3.75
C TYR A 11 -1.98 20.48 4.05
N GLY A 12 -2.51 21.67 4.31
CA GLY A 12 -1.72 22.83 4.73
C GLY A 12 -0.97 22.60 6.05
N VAL A 13 -1.61 21.95 7.03
CA VAL A 13 -0.98 21.59 8.31
C VAL A 13 0.17 20.61 8.10
N LEU A 14 -0.03 19.59 7.26
CA LEU A 14 1.03 18.62 6.93
C LEU A 14 2.20 19.28 6.20
N GLY A 15 1.90 20.11 5.19
CA GLY A 15 2.93 20.82 4.43
C GLY A 15 3.76 21.76 5.31
N LEU A 16 3.11 22.52 6.20
CA LEU A 16 3.79 23.42 7.13
C LEU A 16 4.64 22.66 8.14
N GLY A 17 4.11 21.59 8.73
CA GLY A 17 4.84 20.77 9.69
C GLY A 17 6.05 20.06 9.05
N LEU A 18 5.90 19.56 7.82
CA LEU A 18 6.99 18.96 7.06
C LEU A 18 8.07 19.99 6.68
N LEU A 19 7.68 21.22 6.35
CA LEU A 19 8.64 22.30 6.10
C LEU A 19 9.45 22.61 7.36
N MET A 20 8.79 22.76 8.51
CA MET A 20 9.45 22.98 9.79
C MET A 20 10.39 21.83 10.16
N TYR A 21 9.96 20.58 9.91
CA TYR A 21 10.79 19.39 10.08
C TYR A 21 12.12 19.49 9.32
N PHE A 22 12.08 19.87 8.04
CA PHE A 22 13.28 20.05 7.22
C PHE A 22 14.15 21.23 7.65
N VAL A 23 13.57 22.30 8.22
CA VAL A 23 14.37 23.40 8.79
C VAL A 23 15.20 22.92 9.99
N PHE A 24 14.60 22.12 10.89
CA PHE A 24 15.32 21.57 12.04
C PHE A 24 16.35 20.52 11.63
N ILE A 25 16.04 19.68 10.63
CA ILE A 25 17.00 18.69 10.12
C ILE A 25 18.23 19.37 9.50
N GLY A 26 18.03 20.45 8.74
CA GLY A 26 19.12 21.25 8.16
C GLY A 26 19.95 22.00 9.20
N SER A 27 19.38 22.24 10.40
CA SER A 27 20.08 22.84 11.54
C SER A 27 20.77 21.80 12.44
N TYR A 28 20.82 20.52 12.01
CA TYR A 28 21.36 19.38 12.77
C TYR A 28 20.65 19.12 14.12
N GLN A 29 19.43 19.63 14.30
CA GLN A 29 18.62 19.48 15.51
C GLN A 29 17.65 18.30 15.36
N PHE A 30 18.18 17.08 15.40
CA PHE A 30 17.41 15.86 15.14
C PHE A 30 16.28 15.61 16.14
N ILE A 31 16.53 15.85 17.43
CA ILE A 31 15.57 15.58 18.50
C ILE A 31 14.35 16.52 18.35
N GLU A 32 14.61 17.80 18.12
CA GLU A 32 13.61 18.83 17.90
C GLU A 32 12.80 18.54 16.62
N SER A 33 13.47 18.13 15.54
CA SER A 33 12.83 17.70 14.30
C SER A 33 11.87 16.52 14.53
N THR A 34 12.29 15.54 15.33
CA THR A 34 11.45 14.38 15.71
C THR A 34 10.20 14.80 16.46
N ILE A 35 10.32 15.75 17.38
CA ILE A 35 9.17 16.30 18.11
C ILE A 35 8.22 17.01 17.15
N VAL A 36 8.74 17.80 16.20
CA VAL A 36 7.93 18.52 15.22
C VAL A 36 7.11 17.59 14.33
N ILE A 37 7.69 16.51 13.80
CA ILE A 37 6.94 15.58 12.95
C ILE A 37 5.87 14.81 13.72
N LEU A 38 6.13 14.46 15.00
CA LEU A 38 5.13 13.84 15.87
C LEU A 38 3.98 14.80 16.18
N ILE A 39 4.27 16.04 16.57
CA ILE A 39 3.24 17.06 16.82
C ILE A 39 2.44 17.35 15.55
N THR A 40 3.10 17.37 14.39
CA THR A 40 2.44 17.56 13.09
C THR A 40 1.43 16.44 12.81
N LEU A 41 1.83 15.18 12.99
CA LEU A 41 0.94 14.03 12.80
C LEU A 41 -0.25 14.05 13.78
N LEU A 42 0.00 14.33 15.06
CA LEU A 42 -1.05 14.42 16.07
C LEU A 42 -2.01 15.57 15.79
N SER A 43 -1.48 16.75 15.46
CA SER A 43 -2.29 17.94 15.16
C SER A 43 -3.11 17.73 13.89
N TRP A 44 -2.50 17.17 12.85
CA TRP A 44 -3.21 16.85 11.62
C TRP A 44 -4.36 15.86 11.88
N SER A 45 -4.10 14.76 12.59
CA SER A 45 -5.11 13.77 12.95
C SER A 45 -6.27 14.39 13.74
N ALA A 46 -5.96 15.22 14.74
CA ALA A 46 -6.96 15.94 15.53
C ALA A 46 -7.80 16.91 14.67
N ILE A 47 -7.17 17.66 13.77
CA ILE A 47 -7.85 18.59 12.86
C ILE A 47 -8.75 17.83 11.88
N THR A 48 -8.29 16.72 11.28
CA THR A 48 -9.11 15.92 10.38
C THR A 48 -10.30 15.26 11.07
N THR A 49 -10.13 14.88 12.33
CA THR A 49 -11.22 14.37 13.18
C THR A 49 -12.23 15.48 13.48
N TYR A 50 -11.76 16.66 13.87
CA TYR A 50 -12.61 17.82 14.13
C TYR A 50 -13.38 18.30 12.88
N LEU A 51 -12.80 18.15 11.69
CA LEU A 51 -13.42 18.54 10.43
C LEU A 51 -14.32 17.46 9.81
N ASP A 52 -14.52 16.31 10.46
CA ASP A 52 -15.24 15.13 9.96
C ASP A 52 -14.74 14.68 8.58
N THR A 53 -13.42 14.78 8.35
CA THR A 53 -12.77 14.39 7.08
C THR A 53 -11.72 13.30 7.32
N PHE A 54 -11.74 12.68 8.50
CA PHE A 54 -10.82 11.60 8.84
C PHE A 54 -11.18 10.35 8.06
N ASP A 55 -10.18 9.79 7.38
CA ASP A 55 -10.29 8.57 6.61
C ASP A 55 -9.11 7.66 6.96
N THR A 56 -9.39 6.40 7.31
CA THR A 56 -8.39 5.44 7.78
C THR A 56 -7.36 5.14 6.69
N ILE A 57 -7.78 5.10 5.42
CA ILE A 57 -6.88 4.87 4.28
C ILE A 57 -5.90 6.04 4.13
N THR A 58 -6.42 7.26 4.16
CA THR A 58 -5.65 8.49 4.07
C THR A 58 -4.70 8.64 5.26
N PHE A 59 -5.18 8.39 6.47
CA PHE A 59 -4.38 8.39 7.69
C PHE A 59 -3.21 7.41 7.59
N SER A 60 -3.50 6.18 7.18
CA SER A 60 -2.50 5.13 7.02
C SER A 60 -1.42 5.49 6.00
N LYS A 61 -1.82 6.00 4.83
CA LYS A 61 -0.89 6.49 3.79
C LYS A 61 0.01 7.61 4.31
N ILE A 62 -0.55 8.57 5.04
CA ILE A 62 0.19 9.71 5.58
C ILE A 62 1.16 9.28 6.69
N LEU A 63 0.70 8.44 7.62
CA LEU A 63 1.52 7.89 8.69
C LEU A 63 2.70 7.09 8.12
N SER A 64 2.43 6.25 7.12
CA SER A 64 3.46 5.47 6.43
C SER A 64 4.45 6.32 5.66
N SER A 65 3.98 7.37 4.97
CA SER A 65 4.86 8.28 4.23
C SER A 65 5.74 9.10 5.17
N MET A 66 5.18 9.64 6.26
CA MET A 66 5.92 10.41 7.26
C MET A 66 6.93 9.56 8.02
N GLY A 67 6.58 8.31 8.36
CA GLY A 67 7.52 7.39 8.99
C GLY A 67 8.68 6.98 8.07
N LEU A 68 8.45 6.90 6.75
CA LEU A 68 9.51 6.65 5.78
C LEU A 68 10.46 7.85 5.65
N ILE A 69 9.91 9.08 5.57
CA ILE A 69 10.71 10.32 5.60
C ILE A 69 11.56 10.40 6.88
N PHE A 70 10.96 10.05 8.02
CA PHE A 70 11.66 10.00 9.30
C PHE A 70 12.77 8.94 9.29
N ALA A 71 12.53 7.74 8.75
CA ALA A 71 13.52 6.69 8.66
C ALA A 71 14.72 7.10 7.80
N ILE A 72 14.48 7.75 6.65
CA ILE A 72 15.56 8.28 5.80
C ILE A 72 16.42 9.27 6.60
N SER A 73 15.80 10.17 7.35
CA SER A 73 16.54 11.14 8.15
C SER A 73 17.31 10.46 9.29
N PHE A 74 16.71 9.48 9.97
CA PHE A 74 17.38 8.69 10.99
C PHE A 74 18.60 7.95 10.43
N PHE A 75 18.50 7.40 9.22
CA PHE A 75 19.63 6.75 8.54
C PHE A 75 20.82 7.68 8.35
N PHE A 76 20.60 8.92 7.89
CA PHE A 76 21.69 9.87 7.69
C PHE A 76 22.31 10.36 9.00
N PHE A 77 21.55 10.41 10.09
CA PHE A 77 22.06 10.86 11.40
C PHE A 77 22.76 9.76 12.19
N PHE A 78 22.28 8.53 12.13
CA PHE A 78 22.75 7.42 12.97
C PHE A 78 23.25 6.21 12.19
N GLY A 79 22.83 6.04 10.93
CA GLY A 79 23.30 4.96 10.06
C GLY A 79 24.63 5.29 9.36
N VAL A 80 24.87 6.56 9.08
CA VAL A 80 26.11 7.06 8.46
C VAL A 80 26.89 7.85 9.50
N GLU A 81 27.99 7.28 9.97
CA GLU A 81 28.91 7.92 10.90
C GLU A 81 30.13 8.44 10.13
N GLU A 82 30.56 9.67 10.43
CA GLU A 82 31.85 10.17 9.95
C GLU A 82 32.98 9.68 10.85
N VAL A 83 34.01 9.07 10.27
CA VAL A 83 35.21 8.69 11.05
C VAL A 83 36.28 9.77 10.98
N PRO A 84 37.02 10.00 12.08
CA PRO A 84 38.03 11.05 12.14
C PRO A 84 39.22 10.80 11.19
N ILE A 85 39.52 9.53 10.86
CA ILE A 85 40.65 9.13 10.02
C ILE A 85 40.29 7.89 9.20
N PRO A 86 40.50 7.86 7.86
CA PRO A 86 40.90 8.98 6.99
C PRO A 86 39.75 9.97 6.79
N LYS A 87 40.10 11.26 6.59
CA LYS A 87 39.11 12.34 6.43
C LYS A 87 38.14 12.03 5.29
N GLY A 88 36.84 12.05 5.60
CA GLY A 88 35.78 11.80 4.62
C GLY A 88 35.43 10.34 4.39
N ALA A 89 36.00 9.40 5.16
CA ALA A 89 35.48 8.04 5.19
C ALA A 89 34.13 8.03 5.92
N MET A 90 33.12 7.49 5.24
CA MET A 90 31.83 7.17 5.82
C MET A 90 31.88 5.75 6.36
N LEU A 91 31.59 5.57 7.64
CA LEU A 91 31.42 4.27 8.26
C LEU A 91 29.94 4.03 8.47
N PHE A 92 29.47 2.86 8.04
CA PHE A 92 28.09 2.46 8.24
C PHE A 92 27.92 1.79 9.59
N SER A 93 27.11 2.41 10.45
CA SER A 93 26.81 1.88 11.78
C SER A 93 25.81 0.73 11.64
N ALA A 94 26.25 -0.51 11.85
CA ALA A 94 25.37 -1.67 11.78
C ALA A 94 24.14 -1.53 12.71
N SER A 95 24.33 -0.92 13.88
CA SER A 95 23.24 -0.62 14.82
C SER A 95 22.28 0.44 14.28
N GLY A 96 22.80 1.55 13.75
CA GLY A 96 21.98 2.60 13.15
C GLY A 96 21.19 2.09 11.94
N ILE A 97 21.79 1.24 11.10
CA ILE A 97 21.13 0.59 9.97
C ILE A 97 20.02 -0.35 10.45
N ALA A 98 20.29 -1.19 11.45
CA ALA A 98 19.30 -2.13 11.97
C ALA A 98 18.07 -1.39 12.52
N ILE A 99 18.26 -0.30 13.27
CA ILE A 99 17.18 0.54 13.78
C ILE A 99 16.45 1.23 12.63
N THR A 100 17.16 1.75 11.64
CA THR A 100 16.55 2.34 10.43
C THR A 100 15.63 1.35 9.72
N LEU A 101 16.11 0.13 9.47
CA LEU A 101 15.31 -0.92 8.82
C LEU A 101 14.08 -1.27 9.65
N PHE A 102 14.21 -1.35 10.98
CA PHE A 102 13.09 -1.55 11.86
C PHE A 102 12.04 -0.43 11.73
N ILE A 103 12.47 0.83 11.68
CA ILE A 103 11.57 1.98 11.48
C ILE A 103 10.87 1.89 10.11
N ILE A 104 11.59 1.53 9.04
CA ILE A 104 11.00 1.34 7.71
C ILE A 104 9.91 0.26 7.76
N PHE A 105 10.20 -0.91 8.33
CA PHE A 105 9.22 -1.98 8.46
C PHE A 105 8.01 -1.54 9.28
N ALA A 106 8.23 -0.91 10.43
CA ALA A 106 7.17 -0.37 11.28
C ALA A 106 6.31 0.67 10.54
N SER A 107 6.93 1.49 9.69
CA SER A 107 6.24 2.51 8.89
C SER A 107 5.34 1.93 7.81
N ILE A 108 5.62 0.71 7.31
CA ILE A 108 4.81 0.06 6.28
C ILE A 108 3.56 -0.62 6.88
N LEU A 109 3.62 -1.01 8.16
CA LEU A 109 2.53 -1.75 8.83
C LEU A 109 1.15 -1.08 8.74
N PRO A 110 0.99 0.24 8.98
CA PRO A 110 -0.31 0.89 8.87
C PRO A 110 -0.91 0.70 7.46
N LEU A 111 -0.07 0.81 6.42
CA LEU A 111 -0.51 0.71 5.03
C LEU A 111 -0.94 -0.72 4.70
N LEU A 112 -0.17 -1.70 5.16
CA LEU A 112 -0.47 -3.11 4.96
C LEU A 112 -1.79 -3.52 5.63
N TYR A 113 -2.03 -3.02 6.85
CA TYR A 113 -3.25 -3.29 7.61
C TYR A 113 -4.51 -2.84 6.85
N VAL A 114 -4.47 -1.65 6.26
CA VAL A 114 -5.63 -1.10 5.55
C VAL A 114 -5.91 -1.83 4.24
N ILE A 115 -4.87 -2.22 3.48
CA ILE A 115 -5.06 -2.92 2.20
C ILE A 115 -5.72 -4.30 2.40
N HIS A 116 -5.41 -4.99 3.50
CA HIS A 116 -5.95 -6.33 3.77
C HIS A 116 -7.20 -6.34 4.65
N GLY A 117 -7.51 -5.22 5.33
CA GLY A 117 -8.64 -5.09 6.24
C GLY A 117 -10.00 -4.95 5.54
N ASP A 118 -10.03 -4.61 4.24
CA ASP A 118 -11.25 -4.41 3.45
C ASP A 118 -11.65 -5.62 2.59
N ASN A 119 -11.09 -6.80 2.88
CA ASN A 119 -11.64 -8.07 2.36
C ASN A 119 -12.86 -8.46 3.19
N SER A 120 -13.91 -7.63 3.20
CA SER A 120 -15.25 -8.21 3.32
C SER A 120 -15.42 -9.06 2.09
N ILE A 121 -15.50 -10.37 2.29
CA ILE A 121 -15.99 -11.32 1.30
C ILE A 121 -17.35 -10.79 0.87
N GLU A 122 -17.44 -10.07 -0.25
CA GLU A 122 -18.72 -9.91 -0.94
C GLU A 122 -19.18 -11.33 -1.28
N PRO A 123 -20.34 -11.79 -0.78
CA PRO A 123 -20.91 -13.00 -1.31
C PRO A 123 -21.15 -12.73 -2.80
N VAL A 124 -20.46 -13.48 -3.67
CA VAL A 124 -20.74 -13.51 -5.10
C VAL A 124 -22.24 -13.74 -5.25
N ASN A 125 -22.97 -12.66 -5.52
CA ASN A 125 -24.35 -12.74 -5.94
C ASN A 125 -24.30 -13.37 -7.33
N LEU A 126 -24.51 -14.69 -7.40
CA LEU A 126 -24.78 -15.35 -8.67
C LEU A 126 -25.94 -14.63 -9.37
N PRO A 127 -25.75 -14.10 -10.58
CA PRO A 127 -26.88 -13.63 -11.36
C PRO A 127 -27.67 -14.86 -11.83
N SER A 128 -28.72 -15.19 -11.09
CA SER A 128 -29.88 -15.85 -11.68
C SER A 128 -30.40 -14.94 -12.79
N SER A 129 -30.23 -15.34 -14.04
CA SER A 129 -30.93 -14.72 -15.17
C SER A 129 -31.14 -15.76 -16.26
N GLN A 130 -32.27 -16.47 -16.12
CA GLN A 130 -33.02 -16.89 -17.29
C GLN A 130 -33.45 -15.66 -18.11
N VAL A 131 -33.77 -15.95 -19.37
CA VAL A 131 -34.53 -15.15 -20.35
C VAL A 131 -33.67 -14.42 -21.37
N ALA A 132 -33.41 -15.18 -22.42
CA ALA A 132 -33.01 -14.78 -23.75
C ALA A 132 -33.74 -13.52 -24.26
N SER A 133 -32.96 -12.61 -24.83
CA SER A 133 -33.44 -11.60 -25.78
C SER A 133 -32.56 -11.70 -27.03
N GLN A 134 -33.13 -12.25 -28.10
CA GLN A 134 -32.57 -12.31 -29.45
C GLN A 134 -32.56 -10.89 -30.07
N PRO A 135 -31.62 -10.56 -30.98
CA PRO A 135 -31.94 -10.64 -32.41
C PRO A 135 -30.77 -11.06 -33.34
N GLN A 136 -31.13 -11.77 -34.44
CA GLN A 136 -30.59 -11.79 -35.83
C GLN A 136 -29.05 -11.68 -36.10
N ALA A 137 -28.37 -12.37 -37.02
CA ALA A 137 -28.76 -13.13 -38.22
C ALA A 137 -27.58 -13.98 -38.79
N THR A 138 -27.86 -15.24 -39.15
CA THR A 138 -27.68 -15.89 -40.47
C THR A 138 -26.29 -16.07 -41.16
N ASN A 139 -26.06 -17.34 -41.56
CA ASN A 139 -25.09 -17.96 -42.51
C ASN A 139 -23.70 -18.33 -41.97
N ALA A 140 -22.97 -19.36 -42.42
CA ALA A 140 -23.20 -20.73 -42.90
C ALA A 140 -21.79 -21.29 -43.24
N ILE A 141 -21.47 -22.48 -42.71
CA ILE A 141 -20.61 -23.55 -43.30
C ILE A 141 -19.06 -23.38 -43.34
N GLU A 142 -18.44 -24.30 -42.58
CA GLU A 142 -17.19 -25.09 -42.77
C GLU A 142 -15.78 -24.49 -42.65
N SER A 143 -15.07 -25.10 -41.67
CA SER A 143 -13.72 -25.68 -41.75
C SER A 143 -12.51 -24.75 -41.78
N SER A 144 -11.79 -24.68 -40.64
CA SER A 144 -10.44 -25.28 -40.50
C SER A 144 -9.74 -24.82 -39.22
N SER A 145 -9.34 -25.80 -38.40
CA SER A 145 -8.14 -25.83 -37.53
C SER A 145 -7.77 -24.62 -36.65
N SER A 146 -7.85 -24.82 -35.33
CA SER A 146 -6.80 -24.55 -34.32
C SER A 146 -7.45 -24.71 -32.95
N LEU A 147 -7.05 -25.70 -32.13
CA LEU A 147 -6.20 -25.43 -30.96
C LEU A 147 -6.58 -24.10 -30.31
N ASP A 148 -7.53 -24.15 -29.35
CA ASP A 148 -7.66 -23.25 -28.18
C ASP A 148 -9.07 -23.39 -27.56
N ASP A 149 -9.44 -24.61 -27.16
CA ASP A 149 -10.44 -24.81 -26.10
C ASP A 149 -9.68 -25.41 -24.91
N ILE A 150 -8.86 -24.57 -24.25
CA ILE A 150 -8.45 -24.87 -22.88
C ILE A 150 -9.65 -24.47 -22.03
N ASP A 151 -10.40 -25.47 -21.59
CA ASP A 151 -11.44 -25.29 -20.60
C ASP A 151 -10.75 -24.90 -19.28
N ASP A 152 -10.87 -23.63 -18.90
CA ASP A 152 -10.30 -23.10 -17.65
C ASP A 152 -11.20 -23.44 -16.43
N ASP A 153 -12.35 -24.08 -16.64
CA ASP A 153 -13.23 -24.61 -15.58
C ASP A 153 -12.73 -25.99 -15.09
N TRP A 154 -11.49 -26.05 -14.62
CA TRP A 154 -10.95 -27.24 -13.95
C TRP A 154 -11.65 -27.45 -12.61
N GLU A 155 -12.61 -28.36 -12.58
CA GLU A 155 -13.22 -28.84 -11.34
C GLU A 155 -12.35 -29.91 -10.65
N ILE A 156 -12.46 -30.00 -9.33
CA ILE A 156 -11.81 -31.08 -8.57
C ILE A 156 -12.46 -32.41 -8.96
N ALA A 157 -11.65 -33.35 -9.44
CA ALA A 157 -12.10 -34.68 -9.83
C ALA A 157 -12.91 -35.33 -8.69
N THR A 158 -14.10 -35.80 -9.02
CA THR A 158 -14.94 -36.53 -8.07
C THR A 158 -14.48 -37.97 -7.94
N GLU A 159 -14.91 -38.63 -6.87
CA GLU A 159 -14.59 -40.04 -6.61
C GLU A 159 -15.10 -40.98 -7.73
N GLU A 160 -16.18 -40.59 -8.43
CA GLU A 160 -16.71 -41.30 -9.60
C GLU A 160 -15.81 -41.11 -10.84
N ASP A 161 -15.18 -39.94 -10.99
CA ASP A 161 -14.27 -39.68 -12.11
C ASP A 161 -12.99 -40.52 -12.01
N LEU A 162 -12.48 -40.71 -10.78
CA LEU A 162 -11.32 -41.57 -10.50
C LEU A 162 -11.57 -43.05 -10.84
N GLU A 163 -12.80 -43.53 -10.65
CA GLU A 163 -13.19 -44.91 -10.96
C GLU A 163 -13.64 -45.10 -12.42
N SER A 164 -13.95 -44.00 -13.13
CA SER A 164 -14.43 -44.04 -14.52
C SER A 164 -13.40 -44.56 -15.53
N GLY A 165 -12.11 -44.46 -15.21
CA GLY A 165 -11.01 -44.85 -16.09
C GLY A 165 -10.87 -44.00 -17.36
N ASN A 166 -11.62 -42.91 -17.47
CA ASN A 166 -11.61 -42.00 -18.62
C ASN A 166 -10.81 -40.74 -18.30
N PHE A 167 -9.48 -40.85 -18.29
CA PHE A 167 -8.58 -39.71 -18.13
C PHE A 167 -7.89 -39.41 -19.46
N GLU A 168 -7.73 -38.12 -19.78
CA GLU A 168 -6.90 -37.71 -20.91
C GLU A 168 -5.43 -37.83 -20.52
N VAL A 169 -4.69 -38.67 -21.24
CA VAL A 169 -3.23 -38.77 -21.07
C VAL A 169 -2.61 -37.66 -21.91
N ALA A 170 -2.02 -36.66 -21.25
CA ALA A 170 -1.27 -35.61 -21.92
C ALA A 170 -0.15 -36.25 -22.77
N ALA A 171 -0.19 -36.01 -24.09
CA ALA A 171 0.80 -36.49 -25.05
C ALA A 171 2.02 -35.55 -25.12
#